data_AF-A0A1M5NMP7-F1
#
_entry.id   AF-A0A1M5NMP7-F1
#
_cell.length_a   1.000
_cell.length_b   1.000
_cell.length_c   1.000
_cell.angle_alpha   90.00
_cell.angle_beta   90.00
_cell.angle_gamma   90.00
#
_symmetry.space_group_name_H-M   'P 1'
#
loop_
_entity.id
_entity.type
_entity.pdbx_description
1 polymer ?
#
loop_
_entity_poly.entity_id
_entity_poly.type
_entity_poly.pdbx_seq_one_letter_code
_entity_poly.pdbx_strand_id
1 'polypeptide(L)'
;MLTAQEAAELSRQLVDGEVLLQTKMWGETNDRADISQGQLMGAALAQIYAVGITEFSDTRESAFDQAEMEFFPADWGGFRDYGSDIANLVVAAAYLRNEIKRRLMNGESSHRAPRRADQVFDGSCVPNPIA
;
A
#
# COMPACT_ATOMS: atom_id res chain seq x y z
N MET A 1 23.90 -10.97 4.35
CA MET A 1 22.50 -10.91 4.85
C MET A 1 22.39 -9.64 5.67
N LEU A 2 21.33 -8.84 5.51
CA LEU A 2 21.14 -7.60 6.27
C LEU A 2 20.76 -7.93 7.71
N THR A 3 21.21 -7.12 8.67
CA THR A 3 20.63 -7.11 10.02
C THR A 3 19.21 -6.55 9.99
N ALA A 4 18.42 -6.79 11.04
CA ALA A 4 17.07 -6.26 11.15
C ALA A 4 17.04 -4.72 11.08
N GLN A 5 18.04 -4.06 11.66
CA GLN A 5 18.15 -2.60 11.62
C GLN A 5 18.48 -2.09 10.22
N GLU A 6 19.42 -2.72 9.52
CA GLU A 6 19.75 -2.36 8.13
C GLU A 6 18.57 -2.60 7.18
N ALA A 7 17.84 -3.71 7.35
CA ALA A 7 16.65 -3.99 6.57
C ALA A 7 15.50 -2.98 6.82
N ALA A 8 15.31 -2.58 8.08
CA ALA A 8 14.33 -1.56 8.44
C ALA A 8 14.68 -0.21 7.81
N GLU A 9 15.96 0.19 7.83
CA GLU A 9 16.40 1.44 7.22
C GLU A 9 16.27 1.42 5.69
N LEU A 10 16.71 0.33 5.06
CA LEU A 10 16.61 0.18 3.60
C LEU A 10 15.14 0.19 3.14
N SER A 11 14.25 -0.51 3.84
CA SER A 11 12.83 -0.53 3.47
C SER A 11 12.19 0.86 3.55
N ARG A 12 12.54 1.65 4.56
CA ARG A 12 12.11 3.06 4.66
C ARG A 12 12.60 3.88 3.47
N GLN A 13 13.89 3.77 3.13
CA GLN A 13 14.49 4.51 2.01
C GLN A 13 13.83 4.18 0.66
N LEU A 14 13.53 2.89 0.42
CA LEU A 14 12.85 2.47 -0.81
C LEU A 14 11.45 3.09 -0.92
N VAL A 15 10.67 3.04 0.16
CA VAL A 15 9.32 3.63 0.18
C VAL A 15 9.37 5.16 0.05
N ASP A 16 10.29 5.83 0.76
CA ASP A 16 10.50 7.27 0.63
C ASP A 16 10.87 7.67 -0.81
N GLY A 17 11.77 6.91 -1.45
CA GLY A 17 12.16 7.13 -2.84
C GLY A 17 11.00 6.99 -3.82
N GLU A 18 10.20 5.94 -3.68
CA GLU A 18 9.03 5.69 -4.53
C GLU A 18 7.93 6.74 -4.34
N VAL A 19 7.69 7.19 -3.10
CA VAL A 19 6.74 8.28 -2.81
C VAL A 19 7.15 9.57 -3.51
N LEU A 20 8.45 9.88 -3.54
CA LEU A 20 8.96 11.04 -4.27
C LEU A 20 8.76 10.89 -5.80
N LEU A 21 8.94 9.69 -6.35
CA LEU A 21 8.67 9.43 -7.77
C LEU A 21 7.19 9.63 -8.09
N GLN A 22 6.29 9.02 -7.31
CA GLN A 22 4.85 9.17 -7.47
C GLN A 22 4.41 10.65 -7.33
N THR A 23 4.99 11.39 -6.38
CA THR A 23 4.74 12.82 -6.20
C THR A 23 5.17 13.62 -7.45
N LYS A 24 6.31 13.29 -8.07
CA LYS A 24 6.74 13.93 -9.33
C LYS A 24 5.81 13.58 -10.49
N MET A 25 5.29 12.36 -10.54
CA MET A 25 4.37 11.93 -11.58
C MET A 25 3.00 12.61 -11.44
N TRP A 26 2.51 12.78 -10.22
CA TRP A 26 1.11 13.13 -9.96
C TRP A 26 0.87 14.48 -9.30
N GLY A 27 1.92 15.19 -8.87
CA GLY A 27 1.85 16.48 -8.19
C GLY A 27 2.12 16.37 -6.68
N GLU A 28 2.51 17.50 -6.06
CA GLU A 28 2.72 17.62 -4.61
C GLU A 28 1.43 17.34 -3.83
N THR A 29 0.37 17.90 -4.37
CA THR A 29 -1.03 17.64 -4.07
C THR A 29 -1.51 16.55 -5.02
N ASN A 30 -2.27 15.59 -4.51
CA ASN A 30 -3.15 14.75 -5.33
C ASN A 30 -4.29 15.62 -5.93
N ASP A 31 -3.95 16.75 -6.59
CA ASP A 31 -4.84 17.76 -7.21
C ASP A 31 -5.52 17.25 -8.47
N ARG A 32 -5.15 16.04 -8.86
CA ARG A 32 -5.67 15.32 -9.98
C ARG A 32 -6.98 14.63 -9.58
N ALA A 33 -8.08 15.03 -10.21
CA ALA A 33 -9.41 14.45 -10.00
C ALA A 33 -9.47 12.94 -10.29
N ASP A 34 -8.52 12.41 -11.06
CA ASP A 34 -8.24 11.00 -11.34
C ASP A 34 -7.57 10.25 -10.17
N ILE A 35 -7.16 10.92 -9.09
CA ILE A 35 -6.77 10.27 -7.81
C ILE A 35 -7.92 10.45 -6.81
N SER A 36 -9.12 10.17 -7.31
CA SER A 36 -10.38 10.29 -6.59
C SER A 36 -10.41 9.37 -5.36
N GLN A 37 -11.44 9.57 -4.54
CA GLN A 37 -11.63 8.92 -3.25
C GLN A 37 -11.48 7.38 -3.35
N GLY A 38 -10.37 6.85 -2.83
CA GLY A 38 -10.13 5.41 -2.70
C GLY A 38 -9.34 4.75 -3.83
N GLN A 39 -9.00 5.45 -4.92
CA GLN A 39 -8.24 4.82 -6.03
C GLN A 39 -6.80 4.48 -5.64
N LEU A 40 -6.13 5.30 -4.83
CA LEU A 40 -4.81 4.96 -4.25
C LEU A 40 -4.88 3.71 -3.37
N MET A 41 -6.00 3.54 -2.65
CA MET A 41 -6.23 2.33 -1.86
C MET A 41 -6.40 1.12 -2.80
N GLY A 42 -7.21 1.24 -3.86
CA GLY A 42 -7.37 0.18 -4.86
C GLY A 42 -6.05 -0.23 -5.51
N ALA A 43 -5.23 0.74 -5.93
CA ALA A 43 -3.91 0.48 -6.52
C ALA A 43 -2.96 -0.22 -5.54
N ALA A 44 -2.97 0.17 -4.26
CA ALA A 44 -2.21 -0.52 -3.22
C ALA A 44 -2.70 -1.96 -3.00
N LEU A 45 -4.02 -2.16 -2.92
CA LEU A 45 -4.63 -3.47 -2.74
C LEU A 45 -4.31 -4.39 -3.90
N ALA A 46 -4.36 -3.91 -5.14
CA ALA A 46 -3.96 -4.69 -6.31
C ALA A 46 -2.51 -5.19 -6.18
N GLN A 47 -1.56 -4.33 -5.82
CA GLN A 47 -0.16 -4.74 -5.66
C GLN A 47 0.03 -5.74 -4.51
N ILE A 48 -0.62 -5.53 -3.36
CA ILE A 48 -0.57 -6.47 -2.22
C ILE A 48 -1.21 -7.81 -2.59
N TYR A 49 -2.34 -7.77 -3.29
CA TYR A 49 -3.08 -8.95 -3.70
C TYR A 49 -2.30 -9.75 -4.73
N ALA A 50 -1.69 -9.11 -5.73
CA ALA A 50 -0.80 -9.77 -6.69
C ALA A 50 0.33 -10.52 -5.97
N VAL A 51 1.04 -9.86 -5.05
CA VAL A 51 2.10 -10.49 -4.23
C VAL A 51 1.55 -11.59 -3.30
N GLY A 52 0.33 -11.45 -2.81
CA GLY A 52 -0.31 -12.48 -1.99
C GLY A 52 -0.70 -13.73 -2.80
N ILE A 53 -1.18 -13.54 -4.03
CA ILE A 53 -1.59 -14.63 -4.92
C ILE A 53 -0.39 -15.34 -5.55
N THR A 54 0.77 -14.71 -5.72
CA THR A 54 1.94 -15.38 -6.34
C THR A 54 2.33 -16.68 -5.65
N GLU A 55 1.98 -16.85 -4.36
CA GLU A 55 2.17 -18.10 -3.60
C GLU A 55 1.19 -19.23 -3.98
N PHE A 56 0.04 -18.89 -4.56
CA PHE A 56 -1.07 -19.81 -4.85
C PHE A 56 -1.43 -19.90 -6.35
N SER A 57 -0.82 -19.07 -7.20
CA SER A 57 -1.06 -19.04 -8.63
C SER A 57 -0.10 -19.93 -9.41
N ASP A 58 -0.58 -20.45 -10.54
CA ASP A 58 0.23 -21.22 -11.50
C ASP A 58 1.33 -20.36 -12.16
N THR A 59 1.13 -19.03 -12.28
CA THR A 59 2.14 -18.08 -12.79
C THR A 59 2.07 -16.71 -12.12
N ARG A 60 3.19 -15.98 -12.14
CA ARG A 60 3.26 -14.58 -11.69
C ARG A 60 2.39 -13.66 -12.55
N GLU A 61 2.38 -13.88 -13.87
CA GLU A 61 1.55 -13.13 -14.80
C GLU A 61 0.06 -13.24 -14.43
N SER A 62 -0.43 -14.47 -14.21
CA SER A 62 -1.81 -14.74 -13.79
C SER A 62 -2.18 -14.03 -12.48
N ALA A 63 -1.26 -13.97 -11.51
CA ALA A 63 -1.48 -13.27 -10.25
C ALA A 63 -1.67 -11.75 -10.44
N PHE A 64 -0.90 -11.15 -11.36
CA PHE A 64 -1.01 -9.72 -11.66
C PHE A 64 -2.25 -9.41 -12.50
N ASP A 65 -2.58 -10.24 -13.50
CA ASP A 65 -3.81 -10.07 -14.28
C ASP A 65 -5.04 -10.11 -13.37
N GLN A 66 -5.09 -11.06 -12.43
CA GLN A 66 -6.20 -11.15 -11.48
C GLN A 66 -6.28 -9.93 -10.57
N ALA A 67 -5.14 -9.45 -10.07
CA ALA A 67 -5.10 -8.29 -9.20
C ALA A 67 -5.49 -6.99 -9.90
N GLU A 68 -5.14 -6.84 -11.18
CA GLU A 68 -5.59 -5.72 -12.01
C GLU A 68 -7.12 -5.71 -12.10
N MET A 69 -7.72 -6.86 -12.39
CA MET A 69 -9.18 -6.99 -12.56
C MET A 69 -9.95 -6.76 -11.26
N GLU A 70 -9.43 -7.21 -10.11
CA GLU A 70 -10.17 -7.16 -8.85
C GLU A 70 -10.09 -5.82 -8.12
N PHE A 71 -8.93 -5.16 -8.13
CA PHE A 71 -8.68 -4.01 -7.24
C PHE A 71 -8.16 -2.76 -7.94
N PHE A 72 -7.50 -2.89 -9.09
CA PHE A 72 -6.86 -1.74 -9.72
C PHE A 72 -7.90 -0.77 -10.30
N PRO A 73 -7.72 0.56 -10.16
CA PRO A 73 -8.66 1.52 -10.71
C PRO A 73 -8.81 1.37 -12.22
N ALA A 74 -10.03 1.11 -12.70
CA ALA A 74 -10.30 0.85 -14.13
C ALA A 74 -10.03 2.05 -15.05
N ASP A 75 -10.04 3.27 -14.50
CA ASP A 75 -9.70 4.51 -15.19
C ASP A 75 -8.20 4.82 -15.16
N TRP A 76 -7.40 4.01 -14.48
CA TRP A 76 -5.94 4.10 -14.49
C TRP A 76 -5.35 3.14 -15.51
N GLY A 77 -4.37 3.62 -16.25
CA GLY A 77 -3.55 2.77 -17.11
C GLY A 77 -2.27 2.32 -16.42
N GLY A 78 -1.79 1.13 -16.77
CA GLY A 78 -0.41 0.74 -16.51
C GLY A 78 -0.15 0.14 -15.15
N PHE A 79 -1.08 -0.68 -14.63
CA PHE A 79 -0.73 -1.71 -13.66
C PHE A 79 0.38 -2.58 -14.24
N ARG A 80 1.37 -2.92 -13.42
CA ARG A 80 2.53 -3.68 -13.86
C ARG A 80 3.18 -4.39 -12.71
N ASP A 81 3.86 -5.47 -13.06
CA ASP A 81 4.85 -6.10 -12.21
C ASP A 81 6.18 -5.33 -12.27
N TYR A 82 6.69 -4.96 -11.09
CA TYR A 82 7.98 -4.29 -10.93
C TYR A 82 9.17 -5.26 -10.78
N GLY A 83 8.96 -6.55 -11.08
CA GLY A 83 10.02 -7.56 -11.26
C GLY A 83 10.51 -8.23 -9.97
N SER A 84 10.00 -7.83 -8.80
CA SER A 84 10.21 -8.55 -7.54
C SER A 84 9.13 -8.23 -6.51
N ASP A 85 8.87 -9.12 -5.57
CA ASP A 85 7.85 -8.88 -4.53
C ASP A 85 8.20 -7.68 -3.65
N ILE A 86 9.48 -7.49 -3.33
CA ILE A 86 9.94 -6.29 -2.61
C ILE A 86 9.60 -5.02 -3.40
N ALA A 87 9.87 -4.98 -4.71
CA ALA A 87 9.55 -3.80 -5.53
C ALA A 87 8.05 -3.52 -5.58
N ASN A 88 7.22 -4.54 -5.75
CA ASN A 88 5.76 -4.39 -5.77
C ASN A 88 5.20 -3.97 -4.40
N LEU A 89 5.74 -4.51 -3.30
CA LEU A 89 5.40 -4.07 -1.94
C LEU A 89 5.82 -2.62 -1.66
N VAL A 90 6.96 -2.17 -2.19
CA VAL A 90 7.40 -0.77 -2.10
C VAL A 90 6.44 0.16 -2.82
N VAL A 91 6.00 -0.20 -4.04
CA VAL A 91 4.99 0.55 -4.80
C VAL A 91 3.65 0.58 -4.07
N ALA A 92 3.21 -0.56 -3.51
CA ALA A 92 2.00 -0.63 -2.69
C ALA A 92 2.08 0.29 -1.46
N ALA A 93 3.20 0.25 -0.74
CA ALA A 93 3.42 1.09 0.44
C ALA A 93 3.43 2.58 0.09
N ALA A 94 3.98 2.96 -1.07
CA ALA A 94 3.93 4.33 -1.55
C ALA A 94 2.50 4.80 -1.86
N TYR A 95 1.70 3.96 -2.52
CA TYR A 95 0.27 4.22 -2.72
C TYR A 95 -0.47 4.44 -1.40
N LEU A 96 -0.27 3.55 -0.42
CA LEU A 96 -0.89 3.66 0.91
C LEU A 96 -0.47 4.94 1.64
N ARG A 97 0.82 5.31 1.57
CA ARG A 97 1.30 6.54 2.20
C ARG A 97 0.70 7.78 1.55
N ASN A 98 0.56 7.80 0.22
CA ASN A 98 -0.11 8.87 -0.50
C ASN A 98 -1.61 8.94 -0.19
N GLU A 99 -2.26 7.80 0.04
CA GLU A 99 -3.66 7.75 0.49
C GLU A 99 -3.80 8.29 1.92
N ILE A 100 -2.92 7.90 2.85
CA ILE A 100 -2.87 8.47 4.20
C ILE A 100 -2.68 9.99 4.13
N LYS A 101 -1.73 10.48 3.32
CA LYS A 101 -1.50 11.92 3.09
C LYS A 101 -2.80 12.61 2.65
N ARG A 102 -3.49 12.06 1.65
CA ARG A 102 -4.78 12.59 1.15
C ARG A 102 -5.83 12.68 2.26
N ARG A 103 -6.01 11.61 3.04
CA ARG A 103 -6.98 11.54 4.15
C ARG A 103 -6.67 12.55 5.25
N LEU A 104 -5.39 12.70 5.61
CA LEU A 104 -4.94 13.70 6.58
C LEU A 104 -5.21 15.13 6.09
N MET A 105 -4.94 15.41 4.81
CA MET A 105 -5.24 16.71 4.21
C MET A 105 -6.75 17.02 4.18
N ASN A 106 -7.59 15.99 4.13
CA ASN A 106 -9.05 16.10 4.24
C ASN A 106 -9.55 16.21 5.68
N GLY A 107 -8.67 16.21 6.69
CA GLY A 107 -9.03 16.32 8.09
C GLY A 107 -9.51 15.02 8.74
N GLU A 108 -9.26 13.85 8.12
CA GLU A 108 -9.51 12.57 8.78
C GLU A 108 -8.59 12.39 10.00
N SER A 109 -9.09 11.72 11.03
CA SER A 109 -8.34 11.49 12.27
C SER A 109 -7.16 10.53 12.05
N SER A 110 -5.99 10.92 12.54
CA SER A 110 -4.80 10.05 12.61
C SER A 110 -4.74 9.22 13.90
N HIS A 111 -5.77 9.31 14.76
CA HIS A 111 -5.78 8.60 16.03
C HIS A 111 -5.70 7.09 15.80
N ARG A 112 -4.67 6.48 16.38
CA ARG A 112 -4.50 5.04 16.46
C ARG A 112 -4.60 4.61 17.91
N ALA A 113 -5.58 3.79 18.25
CA ALA A 113 -5.64 3.16 19.56
C ALA A 113 -4.37 2.32 19.81
N PRO A 114 -3.72 2.43 20.98
CA PRO A 114 -2.46 1.76 21.24
C PRO A 114 -2.62 0.24 21.12
N ARG A 115 -1.61 -0.41 20.54
CA ARG A 115 -1.46 -1.87 20.65
C ARG A 115 -0.84 -2.15 22.02
N ARG A 116 -1.48 -3.00 22.82
CA ARG A 116 -0.97 -3.38 24.14
C ARG A 116 -0.36 -4.77 24.07
N ALA A 117 0.67 -5.03 24.86
CA ALA A 117 1.36 -6.32 24.86
C ALA A 117 0.49 -7.47 25.42
N ASP A 118 -0.56 -7.13 26.18
CA ASP A 118 -1.53 -8.05 26.77
C ASP A 118 -2.76 -8.32 25.87
N GLN A 119 -2.77 -7.82 24.64
CA GLN A 119 -3.83 -8.10 23.67
C GLN A 119 -3.76 -9.56 23.21
N VAL A 120 -4.55 -10.41 23.88
CA VAL A 120 -4.82 -11.77 23.43
C VAL A 120 -5.71 -11.72 22.19
N PHE A 121 -5.38 -12.50 21.16
CA PHE A 121 -6.25 -12.68 20.01
C PHE A 121 -7.57 -13.30 20.49
N ASP A 122 -8.67 -12.56 20.37
CA ASP A 122 -10.00 -13.00 20.80
C ASP A 122 -10.98 -13.21 19.63
N GLY A 123 -10.48 -13.14 18.38
CA GLY A 123 -11.27 -13.30 17.16
C GLY A 123 -12.26 -12.16 16.89
N SER A 124 -12.29 -11.11 17.70
CA SER A 124 -13.15 -9.96 17.50
C SER A 124 -12.45 -8.92 16.59
N CYS A 125 -13.18 -8.39 15.61
CA CYS A 125 -12.70 -7.30 14.74
C CYS A 125 -13.01 -5.91 15.33
N VAL A 126 -13.25 -5.82 16.64
CA VAL A 126 -13.62 -4.55 17.29
C VAL A 126 -12.37 -3.70 17.52
N PRO A 127 -12.49 -2.36 17.48
CA PRO A 127 -11.39 -1.47 17.83
C PRO A 127 -10.85 -1.79 19.23
N ASN A 128 -9.53 -1.64 19.42
CA ASN A 128 -8.94 -1.74 20.74
C ASN A 128 -9.68 -0.81 21.72
N PRO A 129 -10.08 -1.30 22.91
CA PRO A 129 -10.75 -0.45 23.89
C PRO A 129 -9.86 0.76 24.20
N ILE A 130 -10.42 1.95 24.01
CA ILE A 130 -9.80 3.22 24.43
C ILE A 130 -9.77 3.18 25.96
N ALA A 131 -8.59 3.33 26.55
CA ALA A 131 -8.42 3.49 27.99
C ALA A 131 -8.63 4.96 28.38
#